data_AF-A0A2V5T6U8-F1
#
_entry.id   AF-A0A2V5T6U8-F1
#
_cell.length_a   1.000
_cell.length_b   1.000
_cell.length_c   1.000
_cell.angle_alpha   90.00
_cell.angle_beta   90.00
_cell.angle_gamma   90.00
#
_symmetry.space_group_name_H-M   'P 1'
#
loop_
_entity.id
_entity.type
_entity.pdbx_description
1 polymer ?
#
loop_
_entity_poly.entity_id
_entity_poly.type
_entity_poly.pdbx_seq_one_letter_code
_entity_poly.pdbx_strand_id
1 'polypeptide(L)'
;APTATVHAELDEELLNEIASAAAEQHLVVMKIEGFDLDHGTAVPLYFLQRNGWSGRVIALGYSFLSTEDHVRFGNCVRAAIEQLGRRVAFIASGDLSHRLKPEAPAGYNPDAHLFDEEIIDAIRSCATNRIVDIDPEMRRTAGECGYRSILVAIGATRDLESKCEVISYEAPFGVGYLVAQLAGSGMSSSAQRTIDNSPALERWDRQSKSLSEAAEWATDNSRRSAVASGSDSLPTLARLTIETFIATNTVIDPPDELPDFFNARAACFVCIKTRDDDLRGCIGTVEPVQDTLADEIIVNAISAATRDPRFPPVRADELPGLKYSVDVLSAPEPCRLDDLDPKTYGVIVEDESGLHRGLLLPDLAGIETVKQQVDIASSKAGIARDENVRLFRFRADRYSES
;
A
#
# COMPACT_ATOMS: atom_id res chain seq x y z
N ALA A 1 -13.96 20.32 10.49
CA ALA A 1 -15.08 20.46 11.43
C ALA A 1 -15.48 19.07 11.91
N PRO A 2 -15.21 18.70 13.17
CA PRO A 2 -15.32 17.31 13.66
C PRO A 2 -16.76 16.79 13.86
N THR A 3 -17.78 17.46 13.32
CA THR A 3 -19.21 17.12 13.49
C THR A 3 -20.02 17.15 12.19
N ALA A 4 -19.37 17.23 11.04
CA ALA A 4 -20.08 17.24 9.76
C ALA A 4 -20.50 15.81 9.39
N THR A 5 -21.79 15.60 9.12
CA THR A 5 -22.33 14.35 8.59
C THR A 5 -22.83 14.56 7.17
N VAL A 6 -22.69 13.53 6.34
CA VAL A 6 -23.20 13.50 4.96
C VAL A 6 -23.95 12.19 4.76
N HIS A 7 -25.02 12.25 3.97
CA HIS A 7 -25.84 11.09 3.63
C HIS A 7 -26.13 11.13 2.14
N ALA A 8 -25.93 10.02 1.44
CA ALA A 8 -26.28 9.89 0.04
C ALA A 8 -26.91 8.53 -0.23
N GLU A 9 -27.80 8.49 -1.21
CA GLU A 9 -28.40 7.24 -1.68
C GLU A 9 -27.41 6.49 -2.58
N LEU A 10 -27.31 5.18 -2.38
CA LEU A 10 -26.48 4.31 -3.20
C LEU A 10 -27.08 4.16 -4.62
N ASP A 11 -26.24 4.28 -5.66
CA ASP A 11 -26.61 3.93 -7.03
C ASP A 11 -26.35 2.44 -7.31
N GLU A 12 -27.26 1.57 -6.88
CA GLU A 12 -27.09 0.11 -7.04
C GLU A 12 -27.03 -0.33 -8.51
N GLU A 13 -27.79 0.33 -9.38
CA GLU A 13 -27.84 0.01 -10.80
C GLU A 13 -26.48 0.25 -11.47
N LEU A 14 -25.90 1.44 -11.28
CA LEU A 14 -24.57 1.75 -11.82
C LEU A 14 -23.48 0.90 -11.15
N LEU A 15 -23.60 0.58 -9.85
CA LEU A 15 -22.64 -0.30 -9.17
C LEU A 15 -22.64 -1.71 -9.76
N ASN A 16 -23.82 -2.28 -10.03
CA ASN A 16 -23.95 -3.60 -10.63
C ASN A 16 -23.38 -3.63 -12.05
N GLU A 17 -23.61 -2.58 -12.83
CA GLU A 17 -23.08 -2.48 -14.19
C GLU A 17 -21.54 -2.36 -14.19
N ILE A 18 -20.97 -1.57 -13.27
CA ILE A 18 -19.52 -1.49 -13.06
C ILE A 18 -18.95 -2.85 -12.69
N ALA A 19 -19.61 -3.58 -11.78
CA ALA A 19 -19.17 -4.91 -11.36
C ALA A 19 -19.23 -5.92 -12.52
N SER A 20 -20.25 -5.85 -13.38
CA SER A 20 -20.35 -6.70 -14.57
C SER A 20 -19.23 -6.41 -15.57
N ALA A 21 -19.02 -5.14 -15.92
CA ALA A 21 -17.95 -4.73 -16.82
C ALA A 21 -16.56 -5.09 -16.28
N ALA A 22 -16.33 -4.96 -14.97
CA ALA A 22 -15.10 -5.38 -14.32
C ALA A 22 -14.89 -6.90 -14.39
N ALA A 23 -15.94 -7.69 -14.16
CA ALA A 23 -15.87 -9.16 -14.21
C ALA A 23 -15.50 -9.68 -15.60
N GLU A 24 -16.02 -9.06 -16.67
CA GLU A 24 -15.62 -9.35 -18.07
C GLU A 24 -14.14 -9.11 -18.33
N GLN A 25 -13.51 -8.21 -17.56
CA GLN A 25 -12.08 -7.90 -17.62
C GLN A 25 -11.27 -8.62 -16.53
N HIS A 26 -11.85 -9.67 -15.92
CA HIS A 26 -11.25 -10.45 -14.83
C HIS A 26 -10.85 -9.62 -13.60
N LEU A 27 -11.56 -8.52 -13.35
CA LEU A 27 -11.42 -7.69 -12.15
C LEU A 27 -12.56 -7.97 -11.19
N VAL A 28 -12.24 -8.19 -9.92
CA VAL A 28 -13.23 -8.49 -8.88
C VAL A 28 -13.64 -7.20 -8.19
N VAL A 29 -14.95 -6.89 -8.22
CA VAL A 29 -15.57 -5.82 -7.42
C VAL A 29 -16.30 -6.46 -6.25
N MET A 30 -15.94 -6.08 -5.03
CA MET A 30 -16.60 -6.56 -3.82
C MET A 30 -17.48 -5.45 -3.24
N LYS A 31 -18.76 -5.75 -3.02
CA LYS A 31 -19.65 -4.86 -2.26
C LYS A 31 -19.31 -4.99 -0.77
N ILE A 32 -19.07 -3.85 -0.12
CA ILE A 32 -18.84 -3.76 1.31
C ILE A 32 -20.06 -3.08 1.93
N GLU A 33 -20.60 -3.67 3.00
CA GLU A 33 -21.77 -3.15 3.72
C GLU A 33 -21.45 -2.96 5.21
N GLY A 34 -22.14 -2.02 5.87
CA GLY A 34 -22.08 -1.85 7.32
C GLY A 34 -20.95 -0.99 7.86
N PHE A 35 -20.27 -0.22 7.00
CA PHE A 35 -19.24 0.76 7.40
C PHE A 35 -19.67 2.18 7.05
N ASP A 36 -19.32 3.13 7.92
CA ASP A 36 -19.48 4.55 7.63
C ASP A 36 -18.47 5.00 6.55
N LEU A 37 -18.85 6.02 5.78
CA LEU A 37 -17.95 6.62 4.80
C LEU A 37 -16.77 7.29 5.52
N ASP A 38 -15.56 7.02 5.03
CA ASP A 38 -14.36 7.68 5.53
C ASP A 38 -14.29 9.15 5.08
N HIS A 39 -13.26 9.86 5.55
CA HIS A 39 -13.04 11.26 5.19
C HIS A 39 -12.72 11.45 3.70
N GLY A 40 -12.10 10.46 3.04
CA GLY A 40 -11.78 10.50 1.62
C GLY A 40 -13.03 10.60 0.74
N THR A 41 -14.14 10.01 1.17
CA THR A 41 -15.43 10.12 0.48
C THR A 41 -16.31 11.23 1.06
N ALA A 42 -16.34 11.37 2.39
CA ALA A 42 -17.25 12.27 3.06
C ALA A 42 -16.93 13.75 2.80
N VAL A 43 -15.65 14.12 2.69
CA VAL A 43 -15.24 15.52 2.48
C VAL A 43 -15.68 16.04 1.10
N PRO A 44 -15.39 15.38 -0.05
CA PRO A 44 -15.92 15.82 -1.34
C PRO A 44 -17.45 15.88 -1.35
N LEU A 45 -18.11 14.84 -0.81
CA LEU A 45 -19.56 14.76 -0.77
C LEU A 45 -20.18 15.91 0.05
N TYR A 46 -19.55 16.29 1.16
CA TYR A 46 -19.96 17.42 1.99
C TYR A 46 -20.02 18.73 1.20
N PHE A 47 -18.96 19.02 0.43
CA PHE A 47 -18.92 20.24 -0.37
C PHE A 47 -19.92 20.20 -1.54
N LEU A 48 -20.10 19.05 -2.19
CA LEU A 48 -21.09 18.89 -3.26
C LEU A 48 -22.51 19.13 -2.77
N GLN A 49 -22.89 18.50 -1.66
CA GLN A 49 -24.23 18.63 -1.07
C GLN A 49 -24.50 20.05 -0.57
N ARG A 50 -23.50 20.68 0.05
CA ARG A 50 -23.60 22.07 0.50
C ARG A 50 -23.76 23.06 -0.66
N ASN A 51 -23.33 22.68 -1.87
CA ASN A 51 -23.53 23.45 -3.10
C ASN A 51 -24.72 22.95 -3.94
N GLY A 52 -25.65 22.19 -3.33
CA GLY A 52 -26.93 21.84 -3.94
C GLY A 52 -26.94 20.59 -4.81
N TRP A 53 -25.85 19.80 -4.85
CA TRP A 53 -25.86 18.51 -5.53
C TRP A 53 -26.51 17.43 -4.64
N SER A 54 -27.48 16.70 -5.18
CA SER A 54 -28.25 15.69 -4.42
C SER A 54 -28.46 14.39 -5.21
N GLY A 55 -27.43 13.98 -5.96
CA GLY A 55 -27.50 12.75 -6.76
C GLY A 55 -27.26 11.48 -5.94
N ARG A 56 -27.44 10.34 -6.61
CA ARG A 56 -27.01 9.03 -6.09
C ARG A 56 -25.49 8.91 -6.18
N VAL A 57 -24.89 8.20 -5.22
CA VAL A 57 -23.44 8.05 -5.05
C VAL A 57 -23.05 6.58 -5.13
N ILE A 58 -21.89 6.31 -5.70
CA ILE A 58 -21.15 5.08 -5.48
C ILE A 58 -19.81 5.48 -4.88
N ALA A 59 -19.48 4.92 -3.72
CA ALA A 59 -18.15 5.01 -3.15
C ALA A 59 -17.33 3.82 -3.65
N LEU A 60 -16.22 4.09 -4.33
CA LEU A 60 -15.30 3.06 -4.84
C LEU A 60 -13.99 3.17 -4.07
N GLY A 61 -13.63 2.12 -3.32
CA GLY A 61 -12.27 1.94 -2.84
C GLY A 61 -11.38 1.46 -3.99
N TYR A 62 -10.15 1.95 -4.05
CA TYR A 62 -9.14 1.37 -4.95
C TYR A 62 -8.39 0.23 -4.25
N SER A 63 -7.73 -0.61 -5.05
CA SER A 63 -6.99 -1.78 -4.58
C SER A 63 -5.48 -1.51 -4.60
N PHE A 64 -4.67 -2.52 -4.31
CA PHE A 64 -3.23 -2.47 -4.54
C PHE A 64 -2.81 -3.22 -5.81
N LEU A 65 -3.75 -3.43 -6.75
CA LEU A 65 -3.46 -3.97 -8.09
C LEU A 65 -2.52 -3.06 -8.90
N SER A 66 -2.06 -3.56 -10.05
CA SER A 66 -1.12 -2.85 -10.92
C SER A 66 -1.66 -1.50 -11.43
N THR A 67 -0.76 -0.64 -11.89
CA THR A 67 -1.12 0.63 -12.56
C THR A 67 -2.09 0.36 -13.72
N GLU A 68 -1.80 -0.68 -14.52
CA GLU A 68 -2.59 -1.11 -15.66
C GLU A 68 -3.98 -1.59 -15.26
N ASP A 69 -4.10 -2.33 -14.16
CA ASP A 69 -5.39 -2.80 -13.65
C ASP A 69 -6.27 -1.63 -13.19
N HIS A 70 -5.69 -0.58 -12.59
CA HIS A 70 -6.44 0.61 -12.18
C HIS A 70 -6.96 1.41 -13.39
N VAL A 71 -6.13 1.59 -14.42
CA VAL A 71 -6.56 2.20 -15.68
C VAL A 71 -7.62 1.32 -16.37
N ARG A 72 -7.45 -0.01 -16.37
CA ARG A 72 -8.42 -0.96 -16.92
C ARG A 72 -9.74 -0.90 -16.17
N PHE A 73 -9.72 -0.79 -14.85
CA PHE A 73 -10.91 -0.62 -14.03
C PHE A 73 -11.64 0.69 -14.36
N GLY A 74 -10.90 1.79 -14.57
CA GLY A 74 -11.46 3.04 -15.06
C GLY A 74 -12.20 2.88 -16.40
N ASN A 75 -11.66 2.10 -17.34
CA ASN A 75 -12.35 1.79 -18.59
C ASN A 75 -13.65 0.99 -18.36
N CYS A 76 -13.68 0.09 -17.36
CA CYS A 76 -14.89 -0.65 -16.99
C CYS A 76 -15.96 0.30 -16.44
N VAL A 77 -15.56 1.27 -15.62
CA VAL A 77 -16.47 2.32 -15.12
C VAL A 77 -17.07 3.12 -16.27
N ARG A 78 -16.25 3.52 -17.26
CA ARG A 78 -16.74 4.20 -18.46
C ARG A 78 -17.75 3.35 -19.24
N ALA A 79 -17.42 2.09 -19.52
CA ALA A 79 -18.29 1.18 -20.24
C ALA A 79 -19.66 1.04 -19.56
N ALA A 80 -19.68 0.93 -18.24
CA ALA A 80 -20.92 0.87 -17.45
C ALA A 80 -21.75 2.17 -17.55
N ILE A 81 -21.10 3.34 -17.49
CA ILE A 81 -21.76 4.63 -17.64
C ILE A 81 -22.39 4.77 -19.04
N GLU A 82 -21.66 4.38 -20.08
CA GLU A 82 -22.10 4.41 -21.48
C GLU A 82 -23.28 3.46 -21.71
N GLN A 83 -23.20 2.24 -21.16
CA GLN A 83 -24.24 1.23 -21.26
C GLN A 83 -25.57 1.70 -20.64
N LEU A 84 -25.51 2.40 -19.51
CA LEU A 84 -26.70 2.97 -18.87
C LEU A 84 -27.18 4.27 -19.54
N GLY A 85 -26.36 4.92 -20.36
CA GLY A 85 -26.69 6.18 -21.02
C GLY A 85 -26.92 7.35 -20.06
N ARG A 86 -26.29 7.33 -18.88
CA ARG A 86 -26.50 8.31 -17.80
C ARG A 86 -25.38 9.35 -17.75
N ARG A 87 -25.71 10.58 -17.36
CA ARG A 87 -24.71 11.60 -17.04
C ARG A 87 -24.16 11.33 -15.64
N VAL A 88 -22.86 11.05 -15.55
CA VAL A 88 -22.16 10.73 -14.30
C VAL A 88 -20.97 11.67 -14.14
N ALA A 89 -20.75 12.14 -12.91
CA ALA A 89 -19.51 12.81 -12.53
C ALA A 89 -18.63 11.79 -11.79
N PHE A 90 -17.40 11.60 -12.26
CA PHE A 90 -16.41 10.77 -11.59
C PHE A 90 -15.46 11.66 -10.78
N ILE A 91 -15.24 11.30 -9.51
CA ILE A 91 -14.38 12.06 -8.59
C ILE A 91 -13.27 11.14 -8.11
N ALA A 92 -12.05 11.39 -8.58
CA ALA A 92 -10.85 10.82 -7.97
C ALA A 92 -10.52 11.63 -6.71
N SER A 93 -10.88 11.09 -5.54
CA SER A 93 -10.53 11.67 -4.26
C SER A 93 -9.22 11.08 -3.75
N GLY A 94 -8.37 11.93 -3.18
CA GLY A 94 -7.08 11.57 -2.61
C GLY A 94 -6.12 12.77 -2.62
N ASP A 95 -5.21 12.78 -1.66
CA ASP A 95 -4.19 13.82 -1.54
C ASP A 95 -2.93 13.42 -2.32
N LEU A 96 -2.12 14.43 -2.70
CA LEU A 96 -0.83 14.21 -3.36
C LEU A 96 0.25 13.89 -2.32
N SER A 97 1.42 14.53 -2.37
CA SER A 97 2.48 14.26 -1.39
C SER A 97 2.05 14.60 0.04
N HIS A 98 2.44 13.78 1.01
CA HIS A 98 2.25 14.04 2.44
C HIS A 98 3.53 14.48 3.15
N ARG A 99 4.55 14.89 2.38
CA ARG A 99 5.93 15.05 2.87
C ARG A 99 6.60 16.35 2.47
N LEU A 100 5.81 17.39 2.20
CA LEU A 100 6.30 18.64 1.61
C LEU A 100 6.99 19.58 2.61
N LYS A 101 6.80 19.36 3.93
CA LYS A 101 7.38 20.20 5.00
C LYS A 101 7.80 19.37 6.22
N PRO A 102 8.74 19.84 7.06
CA PRO A 102 9.18 19.16 8.29
C PRO A 102 8.05 18.70 9.22
N GLU A 103 6.96 19.46 9.29
CA GLU A 103 5.79 19.21 10.15
C GLU A 103 4.71 18.37 9.46
N ALA A 104 4.95 17.90 8.23
CA ALA A 104 3.98 17.13 7.48
C ALA A 104 3.70 15.77 8.18
N PRO A 105 2.47 15.24 8.06
CA PRO A 105 2.04 14.08 8.83
C PRO A 105 2.82 12.80 8.51
N ALA A 106 3.41 12.69 7.31
CA ALA A 106 4.20 11.53 6.89
C ALA A 106 5.72 11.78 6.93
N GLY A 107 6.18 12.80 7.67
CA GLY A 107 7.57 13.25 7.71
C GLY A 107 7.92 14.19 6.55
N TYR A 108 9.20 14.56 6.42
CA TYR A 108 9.65 15.45 5.35
C TYR A 108 10.63 14.74 4.42
N ASN A 109 10.43 14.93 3.12
CA ASN A 109 11.42 14.57 2.13
C ASN A 109 11.57 15.76 1.15
N PRO A 110 12.81 16.27 0.94
CA PRO A 110 13.04 17.43 0.09
C PRO A 110 12.67 17.19 -1.38
N ASP A 111 12.58 15.95 -1.85
CA ASP A 111 12.23 15.60 -3.23
C ASP A 111 10.74 15.27 -3.40
N ALA A 112 9.95 15.33 -2.31
CA ALA A 112 8.53 14.98 -2.33
C ALA A 112 7.70 15.89 -3.24
N HIS A 113 8.13 17.14 -3.45
CA HIS A 113 7.45 18.10 -4.33
C HIS A 113 7.49 17.68 -5.81
N LEU A 114 8.47 16.87 -6.22
CA LEU A 114 8.61 16.44 -7.62
C LEU A 114 7.41 15.61 -8.08
N PHE A 115 6.82 14.83 -7.17
CA PHE A 115 5.59 14.08 -7.45
C PHE A 115 4.41 15.02 -7.74
N ASP A 116 4.21 16.02 -6.89
CA ASP A 116 3.12 17.00 -7.03
C ASP A 116 3.28 17.80 -8.33
N GLU A 117 4.50 18.27 -8.62
CA GLU A 117 4.84 19.00 -9.84
C GLU A 117 4.59 18.16 -11.09
N GLU A 118 5.00 16.89 -11.11
CA GLU A 118 4.79 16.00 -12.25
C GLU A 118 3.29 15.78 -12.52
N ILE A 119 2.49 15.55 -11.48
CA ILE A 119 1.02 15.41 -11.61
C ILE A 119 0.41 16.71 -12.17
N ILE A 120 0.76 17.86 -11.59
CA ILE A 120 0.22 19.17 -11.98
C ILE A 120 0.59 19.49 -13.43
N ASP A 121 1.85 19.30 -13.80
CA ASP A 121 2.33 19.60 -15.14
C ASP A 121 1.74 18.64 -16.18
N ALA A 122 1.63 17.35 -15.85
CA ALA A 122 0.97 16.39 -16.72
C ALA A 122 -0.49 16.76 -16.99
N ILE A 123 -1.25 17.19 -15.98
CA ILE A 123 -2.62 17.68 -16.15
C ILE A 123 -2.65 18.95 -16.99
N ARG A 124 -1.81 19.95 -16.68
CA ARG A 124 -1.76 21.21 -17.45
C ARG A 124 -1.43 21.00 -18.93
N SER A 125 -0.59 20.01 -19.23
CA SER A 125 -0.24 19.66 -20.61
C SER A 125 -1.16 18.64 -21.26
N CYS A 126 -2.24 18.22 -20.60
CA CYS A 126 -3.13 17.13 -21.03
C CYS A 126 -2.39 15.81 -21.35
N ALA A 127 -1.25 15.56 -20.70
CA ALA A 127 -0.36 14.43 -20.95
C ALA A 127 -0.51 13.39 -19.83
N THR A 128 -1.71 12.84 -19.68
CA THR A 128 -2.06 11.93 -18.57
C THR A 128 -1.27 10.63 -18.58
N ASN A 129 -0.68 10.23 -19.71
CA ASN A 129 0.24 9.10 -19.77
C ASN A 129 1.47 9.30 -18.87
N ARG A 130 1.95 10.54 -18.73
CA ARG A 130 3.04 10.86 -17.80
C ARG A 130 2.70 10.50 -16.36
N ILE A 131 1.42 10.66 -15.97
CA ILE A 131 0.92 10.24 -14.66
C ILE A 131 0.96 8.73 -14.53
N VAL A 132 0.52 8.00 -15.55
CA VAL A 132 0.54 6.53 -15.57
C VAL A 132 1.97 5.99 -15.43
N ASP A 133 2.94 6.69 -16.03
CA ASP A 133 4.34 6.29 -16.09
C ASP A 133 5.20 6.86 -14.92
N ILE A 134 4.59 7.45 -13.89
CA ILE A 134 5.34 7.97 -12.73
C ILE A 134 6.12 6.84 -12.05
N ASP A 135 7.40 7.11 -11.80
CA ASP A 135 8.31 6.20 -11.10
C ASP A 135 7.76 5.80 -9.71
N PRO A 136 7.65 4.50 -9.41
CA PRO A 136 7.28 4.02 -8.07
C PRO A 136 8.12 4.63 -6.94
N GLU A 137 9.41 4.93 -7.16
CA GLU A 137 10.26 5.55 -6.13
C GLU A 137 9.85 7.01 -5.84
N MET A 138 9.45 7.75 -6.87
CA MET A 138 8.92 9.12 -6.70
C MET A 138 7.64 9.10 -5.84
N ARG A 139 6.76 8.11 -6.04
CA ARG A 139 5.55 7.93 -5.23
C ARG A 139 5.89 7.56 -3.79
N ARG A 140 6.82 6.63 -3.59
CA ARG A 140 7.30 6.21 -2.26
C ARG A 140 7.91 7.38 -1.51
N THR A 141 8.67 8.21 -2.20
CA THR A 141 9.26 9.45 -1.72
C THR A 141 8.18 10.43 -1.26
N ALA A 142 7.14 10.62 -2.07
CA ALA A 142 6.04 11.53 -1.79
C ALA A 142 5.13 11.09 -0.63
N GLY A 143 4.99 9.79 -0.38
CA GLY A 143 4.10 9.24 0.65
C GLY A 143 2.61 9.51 0.36
N GLU A 144 2.24 9.46 -0.91
CA GLU A 144 0.92 9.82 -1.45
C GLU A 144 -0.18 8.79 -1.19
N CYS A 145 -1.45 9.22 -1.30
CA CYS A 145 -2.60 8.31 -1.32
C CYS A 145 -3.49 8.44 -2.57
N GLY A 146 -3.43 9.55 -3.32
CA GLY A 146 -4.33 9.83 -4.44
C GLY A 146 -3.97 9.22 -5.79
N TYR A 147 -2.76 8.69 -5.98
CA TYR A 147 -2.30 8.23 -7.30
C TYR A 147 -3.22 7.20 -7.94
N ARG A 148 -3.66 6.21 -7.16
CA ARG A 148 -4.48 5.10 -7.68
C ARG A 148 -5.88 5.55 -8.08
N SER A 149 -6.48 6.50 -7.37
CA SER A 149 -7.78 7.06 -7.77
C SER A 149 -7.65 7.90 -9.04
N ILE A 150 -6.53 8.62 -9.21
CA ILE A 150 -6.22 9.35 -10.45
C ILE A 150 -6.09 8.39 -11.65
N LEU A 151 -5.44 7.24 -11.50
CA LEU A 151 -5.37 6.23 -12.58
C LEU A 151 -6.74 5.73 -13.03
N VAL A 152 -7.65 5.49 -12.08
CA VAL A 152 -9.03 5.10 -12.40
C VAL A 152 -9.75 6.23 -13.12
N ALA A 153 -9.57 7.50 -12.71
CA ALA A 153 -10.13 8.65 -13.42
C ALA A 153 -9.57 8.79 -14.84
N ILE A 154 -8.28 8.55 -15.06
CA ILE A 154 -7.66 8.54 -16.39
C ILE A 154 -8.32 7.48 -17.27
N GLY A 155 -8.49 6.25 -16.78
CA GLY A 155 -9.21 5.20 -17.50
C GLY A 155 -10.67 5.57 -17.79
N ALA A 156 -11.37 6.14 -16.82
CA ALA A 156 -12.76 6.55 -16.97
C ALA A 156 -12.98 7.69 -17.97
N THR A 157 -11.92 8.42 -18.35
CA THR A 157 -12.00 9.63 -19.18
C THR A 157 -11.26 9.55 -20.52
N ARG A 158 -10.61 8.42 -20.85
CA ARG A 158 -9.66 8.26 -21.98
C ARG A 158 -10.17 8.75 -23.36
N ASP A 159 -11.47 8.63 -23.63
CA ASP A 159 -12.09 8.94 -24.94
C ASP A 159 -13.00 10.19 -24.90
N LEU A 160 -13.06 10.86 -23.75
CA LEU A 160 -13.82 12.10 -23.58
C LEU A 160 -13.03 13.30 -24.12
N GLU A 161 -13.74 14.38 -24.41
CA GLU A 161 -13.14 15.67 -24.71
C GLU A 161 -12.23 16.10 -23.55
N SER A 162 -10.92 16.15 -23.80
CA SER A 162 -9.94 16.58 -22.81
C SER A 162 -10.22 18.04 -22.41
N LYS A 163 -10.43 18.26 -21.12
CA LYS A 163 -10.57 19.59 -20.51
C LYS A 163 -9.65 19.67 -19.31
N CYS A 164 -8.38 19.33 -19.55
CA CYS A 164 -7.43 19.23 -18.47
C CYS A 164 -7.10 20.63 -17.94
N GLU A 165 -7.48 20.87 -16.69
CA GLU A 165 -7.35 22.16 -16.02
C GLU A 165 -6.97 21.93 -14.56
N VAL A 166 -5.92 22.61 -14.10
CA VAL A 166 -5.60 22.69 -12.68
C VAL A 166 -6.29 23.94 -12.13
N ILE A 167 -7.30 23.74 -11.30
CA ILE A 167 -8.14 24.81 -10.74
C ILE A 167 -7.47 25.43 -9.51
N SER A 168 -6.94 24.60 -8.61
CA SER A 168 -6.16 25.04 -7.45
C SER A 168 -5.16 23.98 -7.01
N TYR A 169 -4.04 24.43 -6.44
CA TYR A 169 -3.11 23.58 -5.73
C TYR A 169 -2.56 24.32 -4.52
N GLU A 170 -2.63 23.70 -3.34
CA GLU A 170 -2.13 24.27 -2.08
C GLU A 170 -1.48 23.19 -1.21
N ALA A 171 -0.47 23.55 -0.42
CA ALA A 171 0.19 22.65 0.54
C ALA A 171 0.38 23.26 1.94
N PRO A 172 -0.70 23.72 2.60
CA PRO A 172 -0.60 24.44 3.88
C PRO A 172 -0.04 23.55 5.00
N PHE A 173 -0.39 22.27 5.03
CA PHE A 173 -0.05 21.32 6.11
C PHE A 173 1.09 20.36 5.76
N GLY A 174 1.86 20.66 4.70
CA GLY A 174 2.84 19.73 4.17
C GLY A 174 2.23 18.55 3.39
N VAL A 175 0.91 18.60 3.17
CA VAL A 175 0.14 17.71 2.31
C VAL A 175 -0.29 18.48 1.06
N GLY A 176 -0.09 17.92 -0.13
CA GLY A 176 -0.48 18.51 -1.40
C GLY A 176 -1.96 18.30 -1.71
N TYR A 177 -2.72 19.40 -1.77
CA TYR A 177 -4.14 19.39 -2.12
C TYR A 177 -4.35 19.95 -3.52
N LEU A 178 -4.76 19.09 -4.45
CA LEU A 178 -5.01 19.44 -5.84
C LEU A 178 -6.52 19.39 -6.14
N VAL A 179 -7.01 20.43 -6.81
CA VAL A 179 -8.31 20.42 -7.48
C VAL A 179 -8.08 20.60 -8.97
N ALA A 180 -8.47 19.59 -9.75
CA ALA A 180 -8.27 19.57 -11.18
C ALA A 180 -9.43 18.90 -11.92
N GLN A 181 -9.59 19.25 -13.19
CA GLN A 181 -10.47 18.61 -14.14
C GLN A 181 -9.63 17.88 -15.18
N LEU A 182 -10.05 16.67 -15.60
CA LEU A 182 -9.40 15.92 -16.69
C LEU A 182 -10.19 15.97 -18.00
N ALA A 183 -11.52 15.88 -17.93
CA ALA A 183 -12.37 15.78 -19.12
C ALA A 183 -13.70 16.53 -18.98
N GLY A 184 -14.30 16.86 -20.12
CA GLY A 184 -15.65 17.41 -20.25
C GLY A 184 -16.70 16.34 -20.55
N SER A 185 -17.96 16.77 -20.69
CA SER A 185 -19.10 15.90 -21.00
C SER A 185 -19.28 15.57 -22.49
N GLY A 186 -18.41 16.09 -23.37
CA GLY A 186 -18.44 15.81 -24.81
C GLY A 186 -17.56 14.62 -25.17
N MET A 187 -17.91 13.88 -26.23
CA MET A 187 -16.98 12.91 -26.82
C MET A 187 -15.89 13.65 -27.61
N SER A 188 -14.66 13.13 -27.57
CA SER A 188 -13.58 13.69 -28.37
C SER A 188 -13.91 13.58 -29.86
N SER A 189 -13.81 14.70 -30.59
CA SER A 189 -13.98 14.75 -32.04
C SER A 189 -12.79 14.15 -32.80
N SER A 190 -11.71 13.79 -32.11
CA SER A 190 -10.52 13.20 -32.70
C SER A 190 -10.47 11.68 -32.48
N ALA A 191 -11.31 10.94 -33.19
CA ALA A 191 -11.14 9.51 -33.44
C ALA A 191 -10.00 9.27 -34.45
N GLN A 192 -8.81 9.81 -34.17
CA GLN A 192 -7.56 9.63 -34.94
C GLN A 192 -6.41 10.38 -34.25
N ARG A 193 -6.10 9.99 -33.02
CA ARG A 193 -4.72 10.05 -32.55
C ARG A 193 -4.32 8.63 -32.17
N THR A 194 -3.18 8.27 -32.74
CA THR A 194 -2.49 6.98 -32.74
C THR A 194 -2.73 6.12 -31.50
N ILE A 195 -2.86 4.81 -31.75
CA ILE A 195 -2.59 3.77 -30.77
C ILE A 195 -1.23 4.10 -30.13
N ASP A 196 -1.26 4.70 -28.93
CA ASP A 196 -0.05 4.91 -28.15
C ASP A 196 0.36 3.54 -27.60
N ASN A 197 1.32 2.94 -28.31
CA ASN A 197 1.97 1.69 -27.96
C ASN A 197 2.77 1.90 -26.67
N SER A 198 2.15 1.68 -25.52
CA SER A 198 2.90 1.42 -24.29
C SER A 198 3.53 0.02 -24.37
N PRO A 199 4.84 -0.13 -24.15
CA PRO A 199 5.52 -1.43 -24.08
C PRO A 199 4.97 -2.39 -23.01
N ALA A 200 4.20 -1.87 -22.05
CA ALA A 200 3.53 -2.66 -21.01
C ALA A 200 2.37 -3.50 -21.58
N LEU A 201 1.66 -3.00 -22.59
CA LEU A 201 0.48 -3.66 -23.19
C LEU A 201 0.85 -4.79 -24.16
N GLU A 202 1.93 -4.64 -24.95
CA GLU A 202 2.43 -5.69 -25.85
C GLU A 202 2.99 -6.91 -25.11
N ARG A 203 3.33 -6.75 -23.83
CA ARG A 203 3.89 -7.82 -22.98
C ARG A 203 2.82 -8.84 -22.59
N TRP A 204 1.55 -8.42 -22.53
CA TRP A 204 0.41 -9.25 -22.10
C TRP A 204 -0.13 -10.16 -23.20
N ASP A 205 -0.19 -9.73 -24.46
CA ASP A 205 -0.68 -10.57 -25.58
C ASP A 205 0.15 -11.87 -25.73
N ARG A 206 1.40 -11.86 -25.24
CA ARG A 206 2.27 -13.03 -25.14
C ARG A 206 2.09 -13.86 -23.88
N GLN A 207 1.64 -13.26 -22.78
CA GLN A 207 1.60 -13.89 -21.44
C GLN A 207 0.22 -14.51 -21.14
N SER A 208 -0.86 -13.95 -21.69
CA SER A 208 -2.23 -14.48 -21.56
C SER A 208 -2.41 -15.89 -22.11
N LYS A 209 -1.57 -16.29 -23.10
CA LYS A 209 -1.57 -17.65 -23.65
C LYS A 209 -0.87 -18.68 -22.75
N SER A 210 -0.02 -18.28 -21.81
CA SER A 210 0.67 -19.22 -20.91
C SER A 210 0.00 -19.36 -19.54
N LEU A 211 -0.90 -18.43 -19.17
CA LEU A 211 -1.59 -18.43 -17.88
C LEU A 211 -2.70 -19.48 -17.79
N SER A 212 -3.31 -19.88 -18.92
CA SER A 212 -4.29 -20.96 -18.96
C SER A 212 -3.67 -22.34 -18.69
N GLU A 213 -2.36 -22.51 -18.92
CA GLU A 213 -1.64 -23.77 -18.68
C GLU A 213 -1.11 -23.86 -17.23
N ALA A 214 -0.90 -22.73 -16.56
CA ALA A 214 -0.39 -22.67 -15.18
C ALA A 214 -1.45 -22.95 -14.11
N ALA A 215 -2.73 -22.68 -14.41
CA ALA A 215 -3.84 -22.89 -13.47
C ALA A 215 -4.12 -24.38 -13.19
N GLU A 216 -3.76 -25.28 -14.11
CA GLU A 216 -3.88 -26.73 -13.91
C GLU A 216 -2.71 -27.33 -13.11
N TRP A 217 -1.59 -26.61 -12.96
CA TRP A 217 -0.42 -27.06 -12.20
C TRP A 217 -0.50 -26.77 -10.68
N ALA A 218 -1.31 -25.79 -10.27
CA ALA A 218 -1.36 -25.30 -8.87
C ALA A 218 -2.11 -26.22 -7.88
N THR A 219 -2.99 -27.10 -8.35
CA THR A 219 -3.84 -27.94 -7.49
C THR A 219 -3.21 -29.28 -7.09
N ASP A 220 -2.20 -29.78 -7.81
CA ASP A 220 -1.53 -31.06 -7.50
C ASP A 220 -0.20 -30.88 -6.74
N ASN A 221 0.53 -29.77 -6.98
CA ASN A 221 1.88 -29.59 -6.44
C ASN A 221 1.93 -29.08 -4.98
N SER A 222 0.87 -28.38 -4.54
CA SER A 222 0.78 -27.77 -3.20
C SER A 222 0.70 -28.79 -2.06
N ARG A 223 0.28 -30.04 -2.34
CA ARG A 223 0.30 -31.16 -1.36
C ARG A 223 1.56 -32.01 -1.41
N ARG A 224 2.35 -31.93 -2.48
CA ARG A 224 3.54 -32.78 -2.71
C ARG A 224 4.86 -32.07 -2.45
N SER A 225 4.91 -30.73 -2.57
CA SER A 225 6.15 -29.97 -2.39
C SER A 225 6.46 -29.60 -0.92
N ALA A 226 5.45 -29.54 -0.04
CA ALA A 226 5.64 -29.13 1.36
C ALA A 226 6.37 -30.16 2.24
N VAL A 227 6.58 -31.38 1.76
CA VAL A 227 7.23 -32.48 2.49
C VAL A 227 8.64 -32.78 1.96
N ALA A 228 9.08 -32.13 0.88
CA ALA A 228 10.31 -32.49 0.16
C ALA A 228 11.45 -31.44 0.25
N SER A 229 11.23 -30.28 0.85
CA SER A 229 12.28 -29.31 1.20
C SER A 229 12.19 -29.01 2.69
N GLY A 230 13.17 -29.47 3.47
CA GLY A 230 13.22 -29.32 4.93
C GLY A 230 12.93 -27.89 5.39
N SER A 231 12.22 -27.78 6.51
CA SER A 231 11.84 -26.54 7.21
C SER A 231 13.04 -25.85 7.88
N ASP A 232 14.17 -25.77 7.20
CA ASP A 232 15.46 -25.47 7.85
C ASP A 232 15.74 -23.97 8.02
N SER A 233 14.87 -23.09 7.50
CA SER A 233 15.07 -21.64 7.52
C SER A 233 13.89 -20.86 8.11
N LEU A 234 14.18 -19.78 8.86
CA LEU A 234 13.16 -18.94 9.49
C LEU A 234 12.11 -18.40 8.51
N PRO A 235 12.47 -17.93 7.29
CA PRO A 235 11.49 -17.48 6.30
C PRO A 235 10.57 -18.59 5.80
N THR A 236 11.05 -19.83 5.73
CA THR A 236 10.21 -20.99 5.35
C THR A 236 9.10 -21.22 6.36
N LEU A 237 9.39 -21.10 7.67
CA LEU A 237 8.35 -21.18 8.71
C LEU A 237 7.35 -20.03 8.55
N ALA A 238 7.81 -18.80 8.35
CA ALA A 238 6.95 -17.65 8.13
C ALA A 238 6.03 -17.83 6.90
N ARG A 239 6.58 -18.34 5.77
CA ARG A 239 5.80 -18.68 4.58
C ARG A 239 4.74 -19.71 4.90
N LEU A 240 5.12 -20.85 5.49
CA LEU A 240 4.20 -21.93 5.83
C LEU A 240 3.05 -21.42 6.70
N THR A 241 3.37 -20.62 7.72
CA THR A 241 2.37 -20.00 8.59
C THR A 241 1.42 -19.10 7.81
N ILE A 242 1.94 -18.15 7.02
CA ILE A 242 1.11 -17.15 6.32
C ILE A 242 0.25 -17.84 5.28
N GLU A 243 0.83 -18.67 4.42
CA GLU A 243 0.07 -19.33 3.36
C GLU A 243 -1.01 -20.26 3.92
N THR A 244 -0.71 -21.01 4.99
CA THR A 244 -1.70 -21.87 5.65
C THR A 244 -2.81 -21.03 6.28
N PHE A 245 -2.47 -19.98 7.01
CA PHE A 245 -3.44 -19.13 7.68
C PHE A 245 -4.34 -18.41 6.67
N ILE A 246 -3.79 -17.86 5.58
CA ILE A 246 -4.57 -17.20 4.54
C ILE A 246 -5.47 -18.18 3.78
N ALA A 247 -4.98 -19.39 3.49
CA ALA A 247 -5.75 -20.39 2.75
C ALA A 247 -6.84 -21.08 3.58
N THR A 248 -6.62 -21.26 4.89
CA THR A 248 -7.46 -22.15 5.73
C THR A 248 -7.99 -21.50 7.01
N ASN A 249 -7.54 -20.29 7.33
CA ASN A 249 -7.83 -19.60 8.59
C ASN A 249 -7.44 -20.41 9.84
N THR A 250 -6.42 -21.27 9.71
CA THR A 250 -5.91 -22.14 10.77
C THR A 250 -4.50 -21.68 11.17
N VAL A 251 -4.27 -21.56 12.48
CA VAL A 251 -2.92 -21.34 13.04
C VAL A 251 -2.21 -22.69 13.09
N ILE A 252 -1.00 -22.77 12.54
CA ILE A 252 -0.19 -23.98 12.60
C ILE A 252 0.50 -24.07 13.96
N ASP A 253 0.71 -25.30 14.44
CA ASP A 253 1.72 -25.57 15.46
C ASP A 253 3.12 -25.57 14.81
N PRO A 254 4.20 -25.25 15.56
CA PRO A 254 5.56 -25.47 15.09
C PRO A 254 5.75 -26.92 14.61
N PRO A 255 6.39 -27.16 13.45
CA PRO A 255 6.72 -28.50 13.00
C PRO A 255 7.56 -29.28 14.03
N ASP A 256 7.31 -30.59 14.17
CA ASP A 256 7.99 -31.45 15.15
C ASP A 256 9.52 -31.53 14.95
N GLU A 257 9.99 -31.40 13.70
CA GLU A 257 11.41 -31.45 13.32
C GLU A 257 11.92 -30.07 12.92
N LEU A 258 12.10 -29.17 13.89
CA LEU A 258 12.79 -27.90 13.69
C LEU A 258 14.22 -27.93 14.26
N PRO A 259 15.19 -27.24 13.63
CA PRO A 259 16.51 -27.04 14.21
C PRO A 259 16.48 -26.40 15.60
N ASP A 260 17.42 -26.77 16.48
CA ASP A 260 17.45 -26.35 17.89
C ASP A 260 17.38 -24.82 18.11
N PHE A 261 17.87 -24.01 17.17
CA PHE A 261 17.85 -22.56 17.31
C PHE A 261 16.44 -21.96 17.32
N PHE A 262 15.43 -22.67 16.80
CA PHE A 262 14.02 -22.27 16.90
C PHE A 262 13.49 -22.34 18.34
N ASN A 263 14.12 -23.13 19.22
CA ASN A 263 13.76 -23.22 20.65
C ASN A 263 14.32 -22.04 21.47
N ALA A 264 15.16 -21.18 20.88
CA ALA A 264 15.68 -20.02 21.57
C ALA A 264 14.56 -19.00 21.82
N ARG A 265 14.60 -18.35 22.98
CA ARG A 265 13.69 -17.24 23.30
C ARG A 265 14.25 -15.94 22.72
N ALA A 266 13.74 -15.51 21.57
CA ALA A 266 14.21 -14.33 20.84
C ALA A 266 13.03 -13.54 20.26
N ALA A 267 13.21 -12.22 20.13
CA ALA A 267 12.23 -11.37 19.46
C ALA A 267 12.49 -11.38 17.95
N CYS A 268 11.46 -11.20 17.13
CA CYS A 268 11.64 -11.15 15.69
C CYS A 268 10.66 -10.21 14.99
N PHE A 269 11.04 -9.76 13.81
CA PHE A 269 10.15 -9.11 12.85
C PHE A 269 9.98 -10.01 11.63
N VAL A 270 8.72 -10.27 11.26
CA VAL A 270 8.37 -10.95 10.01
C VAL A 270 7.99 -9.89 9.01
N CYS A 271 8.76 -9.79 7.92
CA CYS A 271 8.54 -8.86 6.84
C CYS A 271 8.12 -9.62 5.57
N ILE A 272 6.99 -9.20 5.01
CA ILE A 272 6.39 -9.64 3.75
C ILE A 272 6.68 -8.58 2.70
N LYS A 273 7.23 -8.98 1.57
CA LYS A 273 7.46 -8.11 0.41
C LYS A 273 6.83 -8.68 -0.84
N THR A 274 6.52 -7.83 -1.82
CA THR A 274 6.15 -8.27 -3.17
C THR A 274 7.39 -8.75 -3.93
N ARG A 275 7.19 -9.33 -5.12
CA ARG A 275 8.29 -9.69 -6.04
C ARG A 275 9.17 -8.50 -6.40
N ASP A 276 8.60 -7.30 -6.45
CA ASP A 276 9.28 -6.04 -6.75
C ASP A 276 9.91 -5.39 -5.50
N ASP A 277 10.01 -6.15 -4.40
CA ASP A 277 10.61 -5.76 -3.11
C ASP A 277 9.87 -4.64 -2.36
N ASP A 278 8.63 -4.33 -2.75
CA ASP A 278 7.75 -3.43 -1.99
C ASP A 278 7.28 -4.09 -0.68
N LEU A 279 7.23 -3.32 0.40
CA LEU A 279 6.72 -3.78 1.69
C LEU A 279 5.21 -4.08 1.59
N ARG A 280 4.80 -5.29 1.97
CA ARG A 280 3.39 -5.74 1.99
C ARG A 280 2.84 -5.98 3.39
N GLY A 281 3.73 -6.11 4.36
CA GLY A 281 3.42 -6.22 5.78
C GLY A 281 4.72 -6.42 6.54
N CYS A 282 4.89 -5.79 7.70
CA CYS A 282 5.96 -6.15 8.61
C CYS A 282 5.63 -5.83 10.05
N ILE A 283 5.52 -6.89 10.85
CA ILE A 283 5.16 -6.84 12.26
C ILE A 283 6.14 -7.73 13.02
N GLY A 284 6.43 -7.31 14.25
CA GLY A 284 7.33 -8.01 15.13
C GLY A 284 7.25 -7.50 16.55
N THR A 285 8.01 -8.16 17.40
CA THR A 285 8.21 -7.79 18.79
C THR A 285 9.64 -7.32 19.00
N VAL A 286 9.83 -6.48 20.01
CA VAL A 286 11.12 -5.88 20.36
C VAL A 286 11.79 -6.58 21.54
N GLU A 287 11.00 -7.35 22.27
CA GLU A 287 11.42 -8.26 23.32
C GLU A 287 10.64 -9.57 23.11
N PRO A 288 11.22 -10.74 23.42
CA PRO A 288 10.55 -12.01 23.21
C PRO A 288 9.27 -12.09 24.06
N VAL A 289 8.13 -12.35 23.42
CA VAL A 289 6.84 -12.51 24.08
C VAL A 289 6.51 -13.99 24.26
N GLN A 290 6.88 -14.80 23.27
CA GLN A 290 6.70 -16.25 23.30
C GLN A 290 7.87 -16.98 23.97
N ASP A 291 7.67 -18.26 24.26
CA ASP A 291 8.68 -19.13 24.88
C ASP A 291 9.75 -19.58 23.87
N THR A 292 9.38 -19.70 22.59
CA THR A 292 10.28 -20.11 21.50
C THR A 292 10.24 -19.13 20.33
N LEU A 293 11.32 -19.07 19.55
CA LEU A 293 11.40 -18.28 18.31
C LEU A 293 10.43 -18.82 17.25
N ALA A 294 10.15 -20.13 17.23
CA ALA A 294 9.13 -20.69 16.34
C ALA A 294 7.75 -20.08 16.60
N ASP A 295 7.31 -20.07 17.85
CA ASP A 295 6.02 -19.49 18.26
C ASP A 295 5.99 -17.98 17.98
N GLU A 296 7.10 -17.29 18.28
CA GLU A 296 7.24 -15.85 18.02
C GLU A 296 7.08 -15.54 16.51
N ILE A 297 7.69 -16.34 15.63
CA ILE A 297 7.54 -16.20 14.18
C ILE A 297 6.11 -16.48 13.75
N ILE A 298 5.47 -17.54 14.24
CA ILE A 298 4.10 -17.89 13.85
C ILE A 298 3.14 -16.74 14.16
N VAL A 299 3.19 -16.20 15.38
CA VAL A 299 2.32 -15.09 15.81
C VAL A 299 2.60 -13.81 15.02
N ASN A 300 3.87 -13.46 14.82
CA ASN A 300 4.25 -12.25 14.09
C ASN A 300 4.00 -12.36 12.59
N ALA A 301 4.12 -13.55 12.00
CA ALA A 301 3.83 -13.79 10.59
C ALA A 301 2.34 -13.60 10.28
N ILE A 302 1.45 -14.16 11.10
CA ILE A 302 0.00 -13.93 10.99
C ILE A 302 -0.31 -12.45 11.15
N SER A 303 0.30 -11.80 12.14
CA SER A 303 0.06 -10.38 12.40
C SER A 303 0.57 -9.49 11.25
N ALA A 304 1.73 -9.80 10.67
CA ALA A 304 2.27 -9.11 9.50
C ALA A 304 1.35 -9.27 8.28
N ALA A 305 0.74 -10.44 8.11
CA ALA A 305 -0.18 -10.71 7.01
C ALA A 305 -1.58 -10.12 7.22
N THR A 306 -2.05 -9.94 8.46
CA THR A 306 -3.49 -9.68 8.71
C THR A 306 -3.80 -8.46 9.58
N ARG A 307 -2.81 -7.92 10.30
CA ARG A 307 -3.00 -6.89 11.33
C ARG A 307 -2.04 -5.71 11.20
N ASP A 308 -1.22 -5.67 10.16
CA ASP A 308 -0.39 -4.49 9.91
C ASP A 308 -1.29 -3.31 9.51
N PRO A 309 -1.40 -2.25 10.32
CA PRO A 309 -2.36 -1.17 10.07
C PRO A 309 -2.06 -0.38 8.80
N ARG A 310 -0.86 -0.55 8.22
CA ARG A 310 -0.47 0.10 6.96
C ARG A 310 -1.06 -0.60 5.74
N PHE A 311 -1.52 -1.86 5.87
CA PHE A 311 -1.96 -2.68 4.76
C PHE A 311 -3.24 -3.46 5.08
N PRO A 312 -4.14 -3.68 4.12
CA PRO A 312 -5.23 -4.63 4.30
C PRO A 312 -4.68 -6.07 4.45
N PRO A 313 -5.46 -7.01 5.04
CA PRO A 313 -5.04 -8.40 5.14
C PRO A 313 -4.62 -8.99 3.79
N VAL A 314 -3.55 -9.78 3.79
CA VAL A 314 -3.03 -10.51 2.63
C VAL A 314 -4.10 -11.48 2.12
N ARG A 315 -4.28 -11.53 0.80
CA ARG A 315 -5.24 -12.40 0.13
C ARG A 315 -4.57 -13.61 -0.50
N ALA A 316 -5.34 -14.68 -0.69
CA ALA A 316 -4.84 -15.94 -1.23
C ALA A 316 -4.24 -15.81 -2.64
N ASP A 317 -4.77 -14.89 -3.45
CA ASP A 317 -4.28 -14.60 -4.80
C ASP A 317 -2.95 -13.82 -4.82
N GLU A 318 -2.56 -13.19 -3.71
CA GLU A 318 -1.27 -12.49 -3.59
C GLU A 318 -0.11 -13.45 -3.30
N LEU A 319 -0.38 -14.58 -2.63
CA LEU A 319 0.65 -15.49 -2.09
C LEU A 319 1.76 -15.89 -3.07
N PRO A 320 1.47 -16.23 -4.36
CA PRO A 320 2.52 -16.59 -5.31
C PRO A 320 3.52 -15.46 -5.61
N GLY A 321 3.14 -14.22 -5.33
CA GLY A 321 3.90 -12.99 -5.55
C GLY A 321 4.65 -12.47 -4.32
N LEU A 322 4.63 -13.19 -3.20
CA LEU A 322 5.21 -12.72 -1.95
C LEU A 322 6.58 -13.37 -1.66
N LYS A 323 7.48 -12.54 -1.13
CA LYS A 323 8.77 -12.88 -0.56
C LYS A 323 8.70 -12.65 0.95
N TYR A 324 9.28 -13.56 1.72
CA TYR A 324 9.29 -13.48 3.18
C TYR A 324 10.71 -13.30 3.72
N SER A 325 10.82 -12.57 4.82
CA SER A 325 12.07 -12.40 5.56
C SER A 325 11.77 -12.31 7.05
N VAL A 326 12.73 -12.77 7.86
CA VAL A 326 12.66 -12.74 9.31
C VAL A 326 13.92 -12.08 9.84
N ASP A 327 13.75 -11.01 10.61
CA ASP A 327 14.82 -10.34 11.34
C ASP A 327 14.77 -10.81 12.81
N VAL A 328 15.78 -11.56 13.26
CA VAL A 328 15.88 -11.99 14.67
C VAL A 328 16.68 -10.98 15.45
N LEU A 329 16.12 -10.52 16.57
CA LEU A 329 16.71 -9.44 17.36
C LEU A 329 17.49 -9.97 18.55
N SER A 330 18.64 -9.34 18.80
CA SER A 330 19.32 -9.47 20.10
C SER A 330 18.53 -8.73 21.20
N ALA A 331 18.73 -9.12 22.45
CA ALA A 331 18.20 -8.37 23.58
C ALA A 331 18.64 -6.88 23.50
N PRO A 332 17.71 -5.92 23.65
CA PRO A 332 18.06 -4.50 23.68
C PRO A 332 18.95 -4.17 24.88
N GLU A 333 20.00 -3.39 24.66
CA GLU A 333 20.89 -2.89 25.71
C GLU A 333 20.88 -1.36 25.76
N PRO A 334 20.86 -0.73 26.95
CA PRO A 334 20.95 0.73 27.07
C PRO A 334 22.21 1.27 26.38
N CYS A 335 22.08 2.37 25.66
CA CYS A 335 23.20 2.98 24.94
C CYS A 335 23.18 4.51 24.97
N ARG A 336 24.30 5.12 24.58
CA ARG A 336 24.40 6.55 24.25
C ARG A 336 24.41 6.73 22.74
N LEU A 337 24.25 7.97 22.28
CA LEU A 337 24.37 8.31 20.85
C LEU A 337 25.72 7.85 20.26
N ASP A 338 26.81 8.01 21.00
CA ASP A 338 28.16 7.65 20.55
C ASP A 338 28.37 6.13 20.44
N ASP A 339 27.47 5.33 21.00
CA ASP A 339 27.50 3.87 20.97
C ASP A 339 26.72 3.29 19.78
N LEU A 340 26.05 4.13 18.98
CA LEU A 340 25.23 3.71 17.84
C LEU A 340 26.02 3.78 16.52
N ASP A 341 25.77 2.79 15.68
CA ASP A 341 26.15 2.78 14.28
C ASP A 341 24.92 2.32 13.49
N PRO A 342 24.32 3.17 12.64
CA PRO A 342 23.09 2.83 11.90
C PRO A 342 23.22 1.59 11.01
N LYS A 343 24.42 1.23 10.57
CA LYS A 343 24.67 0.03 9.77
C LYS A 343 24.70 -1.24 10.62
N THR A 344 25.08 -1.12 11.88
CA THR A 344 25.31 -2.26 12.77
C THR A 344 24.16 -2.50 13.75
N TYR A 345 23.56 -1.42 14.26
CA TYR A 345 22.62 -1.46 15.37
C TYR A 345 21.29 -0.81 14.99
N GLY A 346 20.19 -1.48 15.33
CA GLY A 346 18.90 -0.83 15.44
C GLY A 346 18.82 0.01 16.71
N VAL A 347 17.90 0.96 16.73
CA VAL A 347 17.68 1.85 17.88
C VAL A 347 16.25 1.76 18.36
N ILE A 348 16.10 1.77 19.68
CA ILE A 348 14.84 1.97 20.37
C ILE A 348 14.97 3.28 21.12
N VAL A 349 13.98 4.15 20.94
CA VAL A 349 13.81 5.38 21.70
C VAL A 349 12.63 5.21 22.64
N GLU A 350 12.78 5.66 23.87
CA GLU A 350 11.74 5.63 24.88
C GLU A 350 11.70 6.98 25.60
N ASP A 351 10.53 7.55 25.80
CA ASP A 351 10.38 8.80 26.56
C ASP A 351 10.69 8.59 28.06
N GLU A 352 10.77 9.69 28.82
CA GLU A 352 11.02 9.61 30.27
C GLU A 352 9.92 8.82 31.01
N SER A 353 8.69 8.86 30.50
CA SER A 353 7.54 8.18 31.10
C SER A 353 7.48 6.67 30.81
N GLY A 354 8.15 6.21 29.75
CA GLY A 354 8.07 4.84 29.24
C GLY A 354 6.81 4.53 28.44
N LEU A 355 5.95 5.52 28.18
CA LEU A 355 4.68 5.34 27.47
C LEU A 355 4.85 5.37 25.96
N HIS A 356 5.79 6.18 25.46
CA HIS A 356 6.07 6.29 24.03
C HIS A 356 7.37 5.60 23.70
N ARG A 357 7.29 4.64 22.78
CA ARG A 357 8.44 3.85 22.36
C ARG A 357 8.46 3.66 20.85
N GLY A 358 9.60 3.97 20.25
CA GLY A 358 9.82 3.86 18.81
C GLY A 358 11.00 2.97 18.50
N LEU A 359 10.92 2.23 17.39
CA LEU A 359 12.00 1.35 16.94
C LEU A 359 12.34 1.62 15.48
N LEU A 360 13.64 1.51 15.19
CA LEU A 360 14.16 1.45 13.85
C LEU A 360 15.20 0.33 13.72
N LEU A 361 15.03 -0.54 12.72
CA LEU A 361 15.97 -1.62 12.41
C LEU A 361 17.30 -1.06 11.86
N PRO A 362 18.41 -1.82 11.97
CA PRO A 362 19.69 -1.45 11.36
C PRO A 362 19.66 -1.53 9.83
N ASP A 363 20.68 -0.94 9.20
CA ASP A 363 21.03 -1.05 7.78
C ASP A 363 19.86 -0.75 6.82
N LEU A 364 19.13 0.32 7.12
CA LEU A 364 18.08 0.81 6.25
C LEU A 364 18.63 1.82 5.24
N ALA A 365 18.20 1.69 3.99
CA ALA A 365 18.57 2.61 2.92
C ALA A 365 18.18 4.07 3.27
N GLY A 366 19.10 5.01 3.04
CA GLY A 366 18.90 6.43 3.31
C GLY A 366 19.15 6.87 4.76
N ILE A 367 19.57 5.97 5.65
CA ILE A 367 19.91 6.29 7.04
C ILE A 367 21.42 6.17 7.23
N GLU A 368 22.10 7.31 7.21
CA GLU A 368 23.57 7.37 7.24
C GLU A 368 24.10 7.91 8.57
N THR A 369 23.26 8.54 9.39
CA THR A 369 23.68 9.12 10.67
C THR A 369 22.86 8.63 11.85
N VAL A 370 23.50 8.52 13.02
CA VAL A 370 22.84 8.18 14.29
C VAL A 370 21.70 9.14 14.59
N LYS A 371 21.90 10.43 14.35
CA LYS A 371 20.87 11.45 14.58
C LYS A 371 19.62 11.20 13.72
N GLN A 372 19.79 10.92 12.42
CA GLN A 372 18.65 10.56 11.56
C GLN A 372 17.93 9.31 12.08
N GLN A 373 18.69 8.30 12.50
CA GLN A 373 18.15 7.06 13.02
C GLN A 373 17.26 7.30 14.27
N VAL A 374 17.76 8.08 15.23
CA VAL A 374 17.05 8.44 16.46
C VAL A 374 15.85 9.34 16.18
N ASP A 375 15.98 10.34 15.31
CA ASP A 375 14.89 11.24 14.91
C ASP A 375 13.72 10.46 14.29
N ILE A 376 14.01 9.51 13.38
CA ILE A 376 12.99 8.69 12.74
C ILE A 376 12.29 7.78 13.76
N ALA A 377 13.06 7.13 14.64
CA ALA A 377 12.49 6.31 15.71
C ALA A 377 11.59 7.14 16.63
N SER A 378 12.00 8.37 16.97
CA SER A 378 11.24 9.30 17.84
C SER A 378 9.94 9.76 17.17
N SER A 379 10.02 10.11 15.89
CA SER A 379 8.84 10.47 15.10
C SER A 379 7.83 9.33 15.01
N LYS A 380 8.28 8.08 14.86
CA LYS A 380 7.39 6.90 14.86
C LYS A 380 6.69 6.68 16.20
N ALA A 381 7.31 7.11 17.29
CA ALA A 381 6.76 7.03 18.64
C ALA A 381 5.88 8.23 19.02
N GLY A 382 5.84 9.28 18.18
CA GLY A 382 5.19 10.55 18.53
C GLY A 382 5.97 11.38 19.56
N ILE A 383 7.26 11.13 19.75
CA ILE A 383 8.13 11.85 20.71
C ILE A 383 8.68 13.11 20.06
N ALA A 384 8.64 14.23 20.78
CA ALA A 384 9.15 15.51 20.29
C ALA A 384 10.69 15.53 20.20
N ARG A 385 11.26 16.24 19.21
CA ARG A 385 12.70 16.27 18.93
C ARG A 385 13.58 16.78 20.09
N ASP A 386 13.03 17.60 20.97
CA ASP A 386 13.76 18.23 22.08
C ASP A 386 13.49 17.54 23.42
N GLU A 387 12.75 16.43 23.41
CA GLU A 387 12.46 15.65 24.62
C GLU A 387 13.62 14.73 24.95
N ASN A 388 13.94 14.58 26.25
CA ASN A 388 14.95 13.63 26.68
C ASN A 388 14.44 12.20 26.43
N VAL A 389 15.23 11.41 25.71
CA VAL A 389 14.91 10.01 25.42
C VAL A 389 15.95 9.07 26.05
N ARG A 390 15.46 7.92 26.50
CA ARG A 390 16.29 6.76 26.81
C ARG A 390 16.52 5.99 25.52
N LEU A 391 17.78 5.66 25.24
CA LEU A 391 18.19 4.94 24.04
C LEU A 391 18.59 3.52 24.39
N PHE A 392 18.17 2.60 23.55
CA PHE A 392 18.63 1.22 23.56
C PHE A 392 19.05 0.83 22.15
N ARG A 393 20.07 -0.01 22.05
CA ARG A 393 20.54 -0.59 20.79
C ARG A 393 20.34 -2.09 20.78
N PHE A 394 20.18 -2.66 19.59
CA PHE A 394 20.08 -4.09 19.37
C PHE A 394 20.64 -4.45 17.99
N ARG A 395 21.01 -5.71 17.79
CA ARG A 395 21.40 -6.27 16.48
C ARG A 395 20.21 -7.00 15.88
N ALA A 396 20.13 -7.00 14.55
CA ALA A 396 19.13 -7.75 13.82
C ALA A 396 19.83 -8.64 12.79
N ASP A 397 19.69 -9.96 12.94
CA ASP A 397 20.18 -10.92 11.96
C ASP A 397 19.05 -11.20 10.97
N ARG A 398 19.24 -10.78 9.71
CA ARG A 398 18.24 -10.89 8.64
C ARG A 398 18.37 -12.21 7.89
N TYR A 399 17.27 -12.96 7.85
CA TYR A 399 17.13 -14.17 7.06
C TYR A 399 16.09 -13.90 5.97
N SER A 400 16.45 -14.09 4.71
CA SER A 400 15.56 -13.88 3.56
C SER A 400 15.43 -15.16 2.75
N GLU A 401 14.30 -15.33 2.07
CA GLU A 401 14.16 -16.41 1.11
C GLU A 401 15.18 -16.30 -0.03
N SER A 402 15.72 -17.45 -0.42
CA SER A 402 16.70 -17.63 -1.50
C SER A 402 16.08 -17.62 -2.89
#